data_AF-F7S0A4-F1
#
_entry.id   AF-F7S0A4-F1
#
_cell.length_a   1.000
_cell.length_b   1.000
_cell.length_c   1.000
_cell.angle_alpha   90.00
_cell.angle_beta   90.00
_cell.angle_gamma   90.00
#
_symmetry.space_group_name_H-M   'P 1'
#
loop_
_entity.id
_entity.type
_entity.pdbx_description
1 polymer ?
#
loop_
_entity_poly.entity_id
_entity_poly.type
_entity_poly.pdbx_seq_one_letter_code
_entity_poly.pdbx_strand_id
1 'polypeptide(L)'
;MNHETLQSYIDTANSGKWSIPISSFKISPTVEVALVWSERPMGKISNEENKRFFLIKNEIEYVAIIYDMKEDNLHWLALERYRKRGYLSRALHDHIFPFLSWEGRSEQKATANTKESEEYLTKLGFEKMLERKPNAMGHQTYSLNLESVGNFKAESIDRTPNSKADIDNIKQELRRLAAEVRIVRDKLECTYDDDFGLDNQANELTRIAHCIDE
;
A
#
# COMPACT_ATOMS: atom_id res chain seq x y z
N MET A 1 -11.01 -1.14 8.77
CA MET A 1 -9.87 -1.58 9.61
C MET A 1 -9.91 -0.81 10.92
N ASN A 2 -9.63 -1.43 12.07
CA ASN A 2 -9.69 -0.76 13.37
C ASN A 2 -8.29 -0.32 13.86
N HIS A 3 -8.29 0.46 14.93
CA HIS A 3 -7.09 1.00 15.56
C HIS A 3 -6.09 -0.09 16.01
N GLU A 4 -6.61 -1.16 16.62
CA GLU A 4 -5.80 -2.29 17.12
C GLU A 4 -5.05 -3.01 15.99
N THR A 5 -5.69 -3.15 14.82
CA THR A 5 -5.03 -3.75 13.65
C THR A 5 -3.88 -2.89 13.15
N LEU A 6 -4.08 -1.56 13.07
CA LEU A 6 -3.02 -0.64 12.67
C LEU A 6 -1.86 -0.62 13.68
N GLN A 7 -2.17 -0.68 14.97
CA GLN A 7 -1.17 -0.76 16.03
C GLN A 7 -0.32 -2.04 15.88
N SER A 8 -0.98 -3.19 15.70
CA SER A 8 -0.30 -4.47 15.46
C SER A 8 0.62 -4.42 14.25
N TYR A 9 0.23 -3.75 13.16
CA TYR A 9 1.12 -3.59 12.00
C TYR A 9 2.33 -2.71 12.29
N ILE A 10 2.20 -1.63 13.05
CA ILE A 10 3.36 -0.83 13.48
C ILE A 10 4.29 -1.67 14.37
N ASP A 11 3.74 -2.41 15.34
CA ASP A 11 4.53 -3.22 16.26
C ASP A 11 5.27 -4.34 15.52
N THR A 12 4.62 -4.93 14.51
CA THR A 12 5.21 -5.94 13.64
C THR A 12 6.33 -5.34 12.77
N ALA A 13 6.11 -4.16 12.20
CA ALA A 13 7.12 -3.42 11.44
C ALA A 13 8.36 -3.11 12.31
N ASN A 14 8.15 -2.65 13.54
CA ASN A 14 9.22 -2.32 14.49
C ASN A 14 9.98 -3.55 15.01
N SER A 15 9.32 -4.71 15.12
CA SER A 15 9.97 -5.95 15.53
C SER A 15 10.65 -6.71 14.37
N GLY A 16 10.34 -6.35 13.12
CA GLY A 16 10.82 -7.03 11.92
C GLY A 16 10.23 -8.44 11.71
N LYS A 17 9.19 -8.81 12.46
CA LYS A 17 8.65 -10.19 12.50
C LYS A 17 7.31 -10.30 11.79
N TRP A 18 7.31 -10.18 10.47
CA TRP A 18 6.08 -10.34 9.70
C TRP A 18 5.69 -11.81 9.56
N SER A 19 4.47 -12.15 9.94
CA SER A 19 3.86 -13.47 9.73
C SER A 19 3.13 -13.60 8.40
N ILE A 20 3.06 -12.50 7.61
CA ILE A 20 2.29 -12.38 6.38
C ILE A 20 3.19 -11.88 5.23
N PRO A 21 2.86 -12.21 3.96
CA PRO A 21 3.60 -11.70 2.81
C PRO A 21 3.50 -10.19 2.72
N ILE A 22 4.67 -9.53 2.69
CA ILE A 22 4.78 -8.08 2.54
C ILE A 22 5.82 -7.77 1.49
N SER A 23 5.46 -6.84 0.62
CA SER A 23 6.39 -6.20 -0.29
C SER A 23 6.40 -4.72 0.03
N SER A 24 7.59 -4.12 0.12
CA SER A 24 7.71 -2.71 0.44
C SER A 24 8.78 -2.01 -0.37
N PHE A 25 8.66 -0.69 -0.50
CA PHE A 25 9.63 0.19 -1.12
C PHE A 25 9.60 1.57 -0.46
N LYS A 26 10.71 2.30 -0.46
CA LYS A 26 10.75 3.63 0.15
C LYS A 26 10.40 4.70 -0.86
N ILE A 27 9.66 5.70 -0.42
CA ILE A 27 9.40 6.93 -1.19
C ILE A 27 10.14 8.13 -0.60
N SER A 28 10.67 7.98 0.62
CA SER A 28 11.62 8.90 1.22
C SER A 28 12.42 8.21 2.33
N PRO A 29 13.45 8.85 2.90
CA PRO A 29 14.14 8.33 4.08
C PRO A 29 13.24 8.15 5.31
N THR A 30 12.04 8.74 5.34
CA THR A 30 11.11 8.70 6.49
C THR A 30 9.79 8.01 6.17
N VAL A 31 9.53 7.63 4.91
CA VAL A 31 8.27 7.02 4.47
C VAL A 31 8.52 5.81 3.58
N GLU A 32 7.85 4.71 3.93
CA GLU A 32 7.88 3.44 3.21
C GLU A 32 6.47 3.02 2.83
N VAL A 33 6.30 2.55 1.60
CA VAL A 33 5.05 1.97 1.12
C VAL A 33 5.12 0.47 1.33
N ALA A 34 4.11 -0.10 2.00
CA ALA A 34 3.99 -1.53 2.21
C ALA A 34 2.70 -2.06 1.57
N LEU A 35 2.83 -3.13 0.80
CA LEU A 35 1.75 -3.93 0.24
C LEU A 35 1.63 -5.18 1.11
N VAL A 36 0.50 -5.29 1.81
CA VAL A 36 0.29 -6.31 2.83
C VAL A 36 -0.89 -7.19 2.41
N TRP A 37 -0.63 -8.49 2.31
CA TRP A 37 -1.68 -9.48 2.08
C TRP A 37 -2.22 -9.96 3.43
N SER A 38 -3.54 -9.94 3.62
CA SER A 38 -4.15 -10.49 4.84
C SER A 38 -4.05 -12.02 4.90
N GLU A 39 -4.06 -12.65 3.74
CA GLU A 39 -3.91 -14.08 3.55
C GLU A 39 -3.32 -14.34 2.17
N ARG A 40 -2.76 -15.54 1.96
CA ARG A 40 -2.32 -15.93 0.62
C ARG A 40 -3.55 -16.11 -0.26
N PRO A 41 -3.57 -15.56 -1.48
CA PRO A 41 -4.66 -15.78 -2.44
C PRO A 41 -4.95 -17.27 -2.60
N MET A 42 -6.21 -17.66 -2.47
CA MET A 42 -6.69 -19.04 -2.63
C MET A 42 -7.48 -19.21 -3.94
N GLY A 43 -7.63 -18.15 -4.74
CA GLY A 43 -8.43 -18.18 -5.97
C GLY A 43 -9.94 -18.08 -5.71
N LYS A 44 -10.36 -17.52 -4.57
CA LYS A 44 -11.77 -17.23 -4.32
C LYS A 44 -12.14 -15.91 -5.01
N ILE A 45 -13.26 -15.92 -5.73
CA ILE A 45 -13.68 -14.88 -6.70
C ILE A 45 -13.95 -13.49 -6.06
N SER A 46 -13.86 -13.32 -4.73
CA SER A 46 -14.01 -12.00 -4.09
C SER A 46 -12.95 -11.69 -3.03
N ASN A 47 -12.45 -10.45 -3.06
CA ASN A 47 -11.66 -9.76 -2.04
C ASN A 47 -10.21 -10.23 -1.78
N GLU A 48 -9.59 -10.96 -2.72
CA GLU A 48 -8.15 -11.27 -2.66
C GLU A 48 -7.31 -10.09 -3.16
N GLU A 49 -7.30 -8.99 -2.42
CA GLU A 49 -6.47 -7.82 -2.72
C GLU A 49 -5.46 -7.53 -1.60
N ASN A 50 -4.29 -7.04 -1.99
CA ASN A 50 -3.38 -6.45 -1.04
C ASN A 50 -3.94 -5.14 -0.48
N LYS A 51 -3.53 -4.84 0.75
CA LYS A 51 -3.78 -3.57 1.43
C LYS A 51 -2.53 -2.72 1.34
N ARG A 52 -2.68 -1.46 0.92
CA ARG A 52 -1.57 -0.51 0.84
C ARG A 52 -1.46 0.31 2.11
N PHE A 53 -0.27 0.36 2.68
CA PHE A 53 0.05 1.18 3.83
C PHE A 53 1.22 2.12 3.55
N PHE A 54 1.19 3.31 4.13
CA PHE A 54 2.35 4.18 4.29
C PHE A 54 2.84 4.05 5.73
N LEU A 55 4.04 3.51 5.91
CA LEU A 55 4.74 3.42 7.18
C LEU A 55 5.64 4.64 7.34
N ILE A 56 5.48 5.37 8.44
CA ILE A 56 6.21 6.61 8.72
C ILE A 56 7.16 6.34 9.86
N LYS A 57 8.44 6.62 9.66
CA LYS A 57 9.50 6.40 10.66
C LYS A 57 10.21 7.68 11.07
N ASN A 58 10.71 7.66 12.30
CA ASN A 58 11.74 8.59 12.75
C ASN A 58 13.13 7.91 12.58
N GLU A 59 14.15 8.44 13.25
CA GLU A 59 15.53 7.90 13.20
C GLU A 59 15.68 6.52 13.84
N ILE A 60 14.71 6.10 14.67
CA ILE A 60 14.80 4.92 15.53
C ILE A 60 13.77 3.85 15.13
N GLU A 61 12.51 4.24 14.90
CA GLU A 61 11.39 3.31 14.71
C GLU A 61 10.24 3.92 13.88
N TYR A 62 9.31 3.06 13.44
CA TYR A 62 8.03 3.46 12.85
C TYR A 62 7.13 4.09 13.92
N VAL A 63 6.64 5.30 13.64
CA VAL A 63 5.88 6.14 14.56
C VAL A 63 4.43 6.36 14.14
N ALA A 64 4.11 6.12 12.87
CA ALA A 64 2.76 6.21 12.34
C ALA A 64 2.57 5.29 11.13
N ILE A 65 1.32 4.96 10.85
CA ILE A 65 0.88 4.18 9.70
C ILE A 65 -0.35 4.83 9.09
N ILE A 66 -0.46 4.78 7.77
CA ILE A 66 -1.63 5.20 7.02
C ILE A 66 -2.09 4.05 6.15
N TYR A 67 -3.32 3.57 6.35
CA TYR A 67 -3.98 2.66 5.43
C TYR A 67 -4.60 3.47 4.29
N ASP A 68 -4.22 3.16 3.06
CA ASP A 68 -4.81 3.75 1.86
C ASP A 68 -5.87 2.83 1.27
N MET A 69 -7.12 3.32 1.30
CA MET A 69 -8.28 2.55 0.88
C MET A 69 -8.61 2.73 -0.61
N LYS A 70 -7.73 3.34 -1.42
CA LYS A 70 -7.85 3.61 -2.87
C LYS A 70 -9.01 4.53 -3.28
N GLU A 71 -10.14 4.52 -2.57
CA GLU A 71 -11.34 5.36 -2.79
C GLU A 71 -11.29 6.68 -1.99
N ASP A 72 -10.23 7.46 -2.20
CA ASP A 72 -10.04 8.78 -1.59
C ASP A 72 -10.15 8.82 -0.06
N ASN A 73 -9.89 7.72 0.64
CA ASN A 73 -9.94 7.67 2.10
C ASN A 73 -8.62 7.13 2.66
N LEU A 74 -8.02 7.92 3.54
CA LEU A 74 -6.88 7.51 4.36
C LEU A 74 -7.36 7.24 5.78
N HIS A 75 -6.93 6.12 6.35
CA HIS A 75 -7.11 5.82 7.76
C HIS A 75 -5.74 5.78 8.43
N TRP A 76 -5.43 6.77 9.26
CA TRP A 76 -4.11 6.88 9.88
C TRP A 76 -4.13 6.65 11.39
N LEU A 77 -2.98 6.18 11.88
CA LEU A 77 -2.66 6.05 13.29
C LEU A 77 -1.25 6.61 13.52
N ALA A 78 -1.11 7.47 14.51
CA ALA A 78 0.17 7.84 15.09
C ALA A 78 0.25 7.34 16.53
N LEU A 79 1.37 6.69 16.88
CA LEU A 79 1.63 6.20 18.24
C LEU A 79 1.56 7.37 19.23
N GLU A 80 0.90 7.15 20.36
CA GLU A 80 0.57 8.23 21.31
C GLU A 80 1.80 9.03 21.75
N ARG A 81 2.90 8.34 22.06
CA ARG A 81 4.18 8.96 22.47
C ARG A 81 4.81 9.89 21.42
N TYR A 82 4.40 9.78 20.16
CA TYR A 82 4.92 10.57 19.03
C TYR A 82 3.91 11.58 18.45
N ARG A 83 2.69 11.65 19.01
CA ARG A 83 1.68 12.64 18.58
C ARG A 83 2.15 14.07 18.85
N LYS A 84 1.61 15.01 18.08
CA LYS A 84 1.88 16.47 18.17
C LYS A 84 3.35 16.86 17.93
N ARG A 85 4.19 15.95 17.40
CA ARG A 85 5.59 16.21 17.00
C ARG A 85 5.76 16.50 15.51
N GLY A 86 4.66 16.55 14.75
CA GLY A 86 4.66 16.87 13.32
C GLY A 86 5.06 15.74 12.36
N TYR A 87 5.43 14.54 12.85
CA TYR A 87 5.84 13.43 11.98
C TYR A 87 4.79 13.06 10.92
N LEU A 88 3.55 12.86 11.35
CA LEU A 88 2.45 12.51 10.43
C LEU A 88 2.17 13.63 9.43
N SER A 89 2.02 14.87 9.90
CA SER A 89 1.69 16.01 9.03
C SER A 89 2.79 16.29 8.01
N ARG A 90 4.06 16.19 8.43
CA ARG A 90 5.21 16.35 7.53
C ARG A 90 5.27 15.24 6.50
N ALA A 91 5.10 13.98 6.91
CA ALA A 91 5.08 12.84 5.99
C ALA A 91 3.94 12.96 4.97
N LEU A 92 2.75 13.40 5.41
CA LEU A 92 1.60 13.65 4.54
C LEU A 92 1.91 14.70 3.48
N HIS A 93 2.34 15.89 3.92
CA HIS A 93 2.56 17.03 3.03
C HIS A 93 3.78 16.84 2.10
N ASP A 94 4.91 16.38 2.65
CA ASP A 94 6.18 16.41 1.91
C ASP A 94 6.38 15.19 1.02
N HIS A 95 5.68 14.08 1.29
CA HIS A 95 5.94 12.80 0.64
C HIS A 95 4.68 12.09 0.17
N ILE A 96 3.70 11.87 1.04
CA ILE A 96 2.57 10.98 0.74
C ILE A 96 1.58 11.63 -0.23
N PHE A 97 1.15 12.87 0.01
CA PHE A 97 0.24 13.56 -0.90
C PHE A 97 0.86 13.83 -2.27
N PRO A 98 2.12 14.32 -2.38
CA PRO A 98 2.78 14.40 -3.68
C PRO A 98 2.88 13.04 -4.38
N PHE A 99 3.21 11.97 -3.65
CA PHE A 99 3.28 10.62 -4.21
C PHE A 99 1.93 10.15 -4.76
N LEU A 100 0.85 10.35 -4.00
CA LEU A 100 -0.51 10.02 -4.45
C LEU A 100 -0.91 10.83 -5.70
N SER A 101 -0.54 12.12 -5.76
CA SER A 101 -0.75 12.96 -6.95
C SER A 101 -0.01 12.42 -8.16
N TRP A 102 1.26 12.04 -7.99
CA TRP A 102 2.08 11.45 -9.04
C TRP A 102 1.54 10.11 -9.56
N GLU A 103 0.92 9.30 -8.69
CA GLU A 103 0.19 8.09 -9.10
C GLU A 103 -1.14 8.37 -9.83
N GLY A 104 -1.51 9.64 -10.01
CA GLY A 104 -2.71 10.07 -10.72
C GLY A 104 -3.92 10.33 -9.84
N ARG A 105 -3.78 10.37 -8.51
CA ARG A 105 -4.87 10.76 -7.61
C ARG A 105 -5.01 12.27 -7.59
N SER A 106 -6.13 12.80 -8.07
CA SER A 106 -6.40 14.25 -8.11
C SER A 106 -6.97 14.81 -6.80
N GLU A 107 -7.61 13.98 -5.99
CA GLU A 107 -8.30 14.40 -4.77
C GLU A 107 -8.05 13.43 -3.61
N GLN A 108 -7.96 13.95 -2.39
CA GLN A 108 -7.97 13.16 -1.17
C GLN A 108 -9.11 13.63 -0.27
N LYS A 109 -9.97 12.70 0.18
CA LYS A 109 -11.03 13.00 1.13
C LYS A 109 -10.63 12.56 2.54
N ALA A 110 -11.21 13.25 3.51
CA ALA A 110 -11.09 12.90 4.92
C ALA A 110 -12.38 13.25 5.65
N THR A 111 -12.62 12.57 6.77
CA THR A 111 -13.81 12.79 7.59
C THR A 111 -13.39 13.26 8.97
N ALA A 112 -13.98 14.37 9.45
CA ALA A 112 -13.82 14.84 10.82
C ALA A 112 -15.09 14.55 11.62
N ASN A 113 -14.89 14.00 12.83
CA ASN A 113 -15.94 13.75 13.81
C ASN A 113 -15.78 14.58 15.09
N THR A 114 -14.67 15.31 15.22
CA THR A 114 -14.38 16.19 16.34
C THR A 114 -13.82 17.53 15.85
N LYS A 115 -13.93 18.58 16.66
CA LYS A 115 -13.33 19.88 16.36
C LYS A 115 -11.81 19.81 16.22
N GLU A 116 -11.14 18.99 17.03
CA GLU A 116 -9.68 18.76 16.91
C GLU A 116 -9.32 18.13 15.55
N SER A 117 -10.10 17.15 15.08
CA SER A 117 -9.88 16.58 13.75
C SER A 117 -10.16 17.56 12.62
N GLU A 118 -11.16 18.43 12.75
CA GLU A 118 -11.43 19.50 11.78
C GLU A 118 -10.27 20.50 11.70
N GLU A 119 -9.81 21.02 12.84
CA GLU A 119 -8.67 21.93 12.90
C GLU A 119 -7.39 21.30 12.32
N TYR A 120 -7.21 20.00 12.54
CA TYR A 120 -6.09 19.24 11.99
C TYR A 120 -6.17 19.12 10.45
N LEU A 121 -7.35 18.78 9.91
CA LEU A 121 -7.55 18.68 8.46
C LEU A 121 -7.36 20.04 7.78
N THR A 122 -7.91 21.12 8.34
CA THR A 122 -7.71 22.47 7.80
C THR A 122 -6.23 22.87 7.79
N LYS A 123 -5.46 22.51 8.82
CA LYS A 123 -4.01 22.73 8.84
C LYS A 123 -3.24 21.94 7.78
N LEU A 124 -3.79 20.80 7.34
CA LEU A 124 -3.25 20.01 6.24
C LEU A 124 -3.68 20.53 4.86
N GLY A 125 -4.45 21.63 4.80
CA GLY A 125 -4.94 22.21 3.55
C GLY A 125 -6.27 21.63 3.05
N PHE A 126 -6.95 20.81 3.85
CA PHE A 126 -8.25 20.30 3.48
C PHE A 126 -9.34 21.36 3.62
N GLU A 127 -10.24 21.40 2.64
CA GLU A 127 -11.38 22.29 2.59
C GLU A 127 -12.68 21.54 2.88
N LYS A 128 -13.61 22.20 3.58
CA LYS A 128 -14.90 21.61 3.95
C LYS A 128 -15.78 21.48 2.70
N MET A 129 -16.28 20.27 2.43
CA MET A 129 -17.22 20.05 1.32
C MET A 129 -18.63 20.51 1.72
N LEU A 130 -19.02 21.73 1.30
CA LEU A 130 -20.30 22.35 1.68
C LEU A 130 -21.52 21.68 1.02
N GLU A 131 -21.35 21.10 -0.17
CA GLU A 131 -22.46 20.50 -0.94
C GLU A 131 -22.81 19.07 -0.51
N ARG A 132 -21.96 18.42 0.29
CA ARG A 132 -22.23 17.08 0.83
C ARG A 132 -22.86 17.18 2.21
N LYS A 133 -24.05 16.58 2.35
CA LYS A 133 -24.63 16.32 3.66
C LYS A 133 -23.63 15.51 4.50
N PRO A 134 -23.61 15.69 5.84
CA PRO A 134 -22.87 14.81 6.72
C PRO A 134 -23.18 13.34 6.39
N ASN A 135 -22.19 12.47 6.55
CA ASN A 135 -22.39 11.05 6.25
C ASN A 135 -23.46 10.45 7.18
N ALA A 136 -23.80 9.17 7.01
CA ALA A 136 -24.82 8.50 7.84
C ALA A 136 -24.53 8.56 9.36
N MET A 137 -23.28 8.85 9.76
CA MET A 137 -22.84 9.02 11.15
C MET A 137 -22.78 10.49 11.61
N GLY A 138 -23.25 11.44 10.78
CA GLY A 138 -23.23 12.87 11.09
C GLY A 138 -21.84 13.52 10.96
N HIS A 139 -20.85 12.82 10.41
CA HIS A 139 -19.51 13.37 10.27
C HIS A 139 -19.37 14.25 9.02
N GLN A 140 -18.57 15.32 9.15
CA GLN A 140 -18.29 16.25 8.06
C GLN A 140 -17.17 15.73 7.16
N THR A 141 -17.37 15.81 5.84
CA THR A 141 -16.34 15.47 4.85
C THR A 141 -15.56 16.71 4.42
N TYR A 142 -14.26 16.51 4.26
CA TYR A 142 -13.31 17.49 3.74
C TYR A 142 -12.59 16.90 2.53
N SER A 143 -12.09 17.78 1.66
CA SER A 143 -11.36 17.42 0.46
C SER A 143 -10.06 18.22 0.36
N LEU A 144 -9.02 17.59 -0.16
CA LEU A 144 -7.76 18.19 -0.55
C LEU A 144 -7.54 17.91 -2.03
N ASN A 145 -7.39 18.96 -2.84
CA ASN A 145 -6.91 18.82 -4.21
C ASN A 145 -5.42 18.45 -4.15
N LEU A 146 -5.06 17.27 -4.65
CA LEU A 146 -3.69 16.76 -4.61
C LEU A 146 -2.80 17.37 -5.69
N GLU A 147 -3.36 17.87 -6.79
CA GLU A 147 -2.61 18.54 -7.86
C GLU A 147 -1.95 19.84 -7.38
N SER A 148 -2.45 20.43 -6.28
CA SER A 148 -1.86 21.62 -5.67
C SER A 148 -0.78 21.33 -4.62
N VAL A 149 -0.55 20.06 -4.25
CA VAL A 149 0.31 19.67 -3.11
C VAL A 149 1.79 19.53 -3.49
N GLY A 150 2.15 19.95 -4.69
CA GLY A 150 3.53 20.01 -5.18
C GLY A 150 3.96 18.76 -5.95
N ASN A 151 5.17 18.81 -6.51
CA ASN A 151 5.66 17.77 -7.43
C ASN A 151 6.48 16.71 -6.69
N PHE A 152 6.06 15.45 -6.79
CA PHE A 152 6.86 14.31 -6.38
C PHE A 152 7.94 14.00 -7.42
N LYS A 153 9.14 13.61 -6.94
CA LYS A 153 10.26 13.21 -7.78
C LYS A 153 10.35 11.70 -7.82
N ALA A 154 10.07 11.08 -8.98
CA ALA A 154 10.07 9.62 -9.11
C ALA A 154 11.42 8.98 -8.76
N GLU A 155 12.52 9.72 -8.89
CA GLU A 155 13.89 9.29 -8.54
C GLU A 155 14.08 9.10 -7.02
N SER A 156 13.15 9.59 -6.20
CA SER A 156 13.16 9.38 -4.74
C SER A 156 12.68 7.98 -4.33
N ILE A 157 12.09 7.23 -5.27
CA ILE A 157 11.63 5.87 -5.02
C ILE A 157 12.84 4.93 -4.97
N ASP A 158 13.07 4.33 -3.82
CA ASP A 158 14.05 3.27 -3.62
C ASP A 158 13.33 1.91 -3.60
N ARG A 159 13.45 1.18 -4.72
CA ARG A 159 12.95 -0.19 -4.90
C ARG A 159 14.05 -1.24 -4.76
N THR A 160 15.21 -0.86 -4.21
CA THR A 160 16.34 -1.80 -4.11
C THR A 160 15.92 -2.99 -3.26
N PRO A 161 16.08 -4.23 -3.76
CA PRO A 161 15.81 -5.43 -2.97
C PRO A 161 16.61 -5.41 -1.67
N ASN A 162 16.03 -5.90 -0.58
CA ASN A 162 16.69 -5.92 0.71
C ASN A 162 17.92 -6.86 0.71
N SER A 163 17.92 -7.88 -0.15
CA SER A 163 19.03 -8.80 -0.32
C SER A 163 18.98 -9.57 -1.65
N LYS A 164 20.12 -10.15 -2.05
CA LYS A 164 20.18 -11.13 -3.13
C LYS A 164 19.29 -12.36 -2.83
N ALA A 165 19.18 -12.75 -1.56
CA ALA A 165 18.32 -13.86 -1.16
C ALA A 165 16.84 -13.58 -1.46
N ASP A 166 16.38 -12.33 -1.31
CA ASP A 166 15.01 -11.95 -1.67
C ASP A 166 14.76 -12.10 -3.17
N ILE A 167 15.74 -11.71 -3.99
CA ILE A 167 15.66 -11.88 -5.43
C ILE A 167 15.60 -13.37 -5.81
N ASP A 168 16.49 -14.18 -5.24
CA ASP A 168 16.53 -15.63 -5.47
C ASP A 168 15.19 -16.28 -5.05
N ASN A 169 14.59 -15.84 -3.94
CA ASN A 169 13.28 -16.30 -3.49
C ASN A 169 12.17 -15.94 -4.49
N ILE A 170 12.14 -14.71 -5.00
CA ILE A 170 11.17 -14.29 -6.03
C ILE A 170 11.32 -15.16 -7.29
N LYS A 171 12.56 -15.39 -7.75
CA LYS A 171 12.84 -16.26 -8.91
C LYS A 171 12.34 -17.68 -8.68
N GLN A 172 12.58 -18.23 -7.49
CA GLN A 172 12.11 -19.56 -7.13
C GLN A 172 10.58 -19.62 -7.11
N GLU A 173 9.91 -18.60 -6.57
CA GLU A 173 8.44 -18.53 -6.53
C GLU A 173 7.84 -18.44 -7.94
N LEU A 174 8.40 -17.61 -8.82
CA LEU A 174 7.96 -17.52 -10.23
C LEU A 174 8.08 -18.84 -10.97
N ARG A 175 9.19 -19.57 -10.77
CA ARG A 175 9.39 -20.91 -11.36
C ARG A 175 8.38 -21.92 -10.81
N ARG A 176 8.09 -21.85 -9.51
CA ARG A 176 7.07 -22.70 -8.86
C ARG A 176 5.68 -22.43 -9.46
N LEU A 177 5.30 -21.16 -9.61
CA LEU A 177 4.03 -20.76 -10.22
C LEU A 177 3.95 -21.22 -11.68
N ALA A 178 5.02 -21.08 -12.46
CA ALA A 178 5.07 -21.58 -13.83
C ALA A 178 4.82 -23.10 -13.90
N ALA A 179 5.39 -23.87 -12.97
CA ALA A 179 5.14 -25.31 -12.88
C ALA A 179 3.68 -25.62 -12.50
N GLU A 180 3.09 -24.88 -11.57
CA GLU A 180 1.66 -25.03 -11.19
C GLU A 180 0.73 -24.72 -12.37
N VAL A 181 1.02 -23.67 -13.16
CA VAL A 181 0.27 -23.35 -14.38
C VAL A 181 0.35 -24.50 -15.39
N ARG A 182 1.53 -25.12 -15.58
CA ARG A 182 1.68 -26.29 -16.47
C ARG A 182 0.86 -27.49 -16.00
N ILE A 183 0.79 -27.75 -14.70
CA ILE A 183 -0.08 -28.82 -14.16
C ILE A 183 -1.55 -28.57 -14.50
N VAL A 184 -2.01 -27.32 -14.44
CA VAL A 184 -3.39 -26.96 -14.82
C VAL A 184 -3.59 -27.08 -16.32
N ARG A 185 -2.61 -26.62 -17.12
CA ARG A 185 -2.59 -26.76 -18.58
C ARG A 185 -2.76 -28.23 -19.01
N ASP A 186 -1.96 -29.14 -18.47
CA ASP A 186 -2.04 -30.57 -18.82
C ASP A 186 -3.43 -31.15 -18.53
N LYS A 187 -4.07 -30.72 -17.44
CA LYS A 187 -5.44 -31.13 -17.09
C LYS A 187 -6.47 -30.61 -18.09
N LEU A 188 -6.33 -29.36 -18.54
CA LEU A 188 -7.24 -28.76 -19.52
C LEU A 188 -7.07 -29.43 -20.89
N GLU A 189 -5.84 -29.65 -21.32
CA GLU A 189 -5.52 -30.34 -22.58
C GLU A 189 -6.12 -31.75 -22.59
N CYS A 190 -5.98 -32.51 -21.50
CA CYS A 190 -6.59 -33.83 -21.37
C CYS A 190 -8.13 -33.83 -21.31
N THR A 191 -8.76 -32.74 -20.86
CA THR A 191 -10.22 -32.69 -20.63
C THR A 191 -10.97 -32.04 -21.80
N TYR A 192 -10.37 -31.03 -22.42
CA TYR A 192 -10.99 -30.13 -23.39
C TYR A 192 -10.24 -30.06 -24.72
N ASP A 193 -9.09 -30.72 -24.87
CA ASP A 193 -8.21 -30.65 -26.05
C ASP A 193 -7.75 -29.21 -26.38
N ASP A 194 -7.64 -28.38 -25.34
CA ASP A 194 -7.23 -26.97 -25.41
C ASP A 194 -6.54 -26.56 -24.09
N ASP A 195 -5.49 -25.76 -24.18
CA ASP A 195 -4.77 -25.21 -23.03
C ASP A 195 -5.20 -23.79 -22.66
N PHE A 196 -6.06 -23.17 -23.46
CA PHE A 196 -6.51 -21.78 -23.32
C PHE A 196 -5.34 -20.78 -23.22
N GLY A 197 -4.21 -21.08 -23.86
CA GLY A 197 -3.00 -20.26 -23.84
C GLY A 197 -2.22 -20.28 -22.52
N LEU A 198 -2.49 -21.22 -21.62
CA LEU A 198 -1.76 -21.35 -20.36
C LEU A 198 -0.28 -21.69 -20.54
N ASP A 199 0.11 -22.35 -21.64
CA ASP A 199 1.53 -22.60 -21.89
C ASP A 199 2.32 -21.30 -22.08
N ASN A 200 1.74 -20.33 -22.81
CA ASN A 200 2.34 -19.01 -22.99
C ASN A 200 2.52 -18.29 -21.66
N GLN A 201 1.53 -18.38 -20.75
CA GLN A 201 1.62 -17.79 -19.41
C GLN A 201 2.73 -18.42 -18.57
N ALA A 202 2.85 -19.75 -18.58
CA ALA A 202 3.92 -20.45 -17.86
C ALA A 202 5.32 -20.10 -18.40
N ASN A 203 5.45 -19.96 -19.72
CA ASN A 203 6.70 -19.56 -20.36
C ASN A 203 7.07 -18.11 -20.03
N GLU A 204 6.09 -17.21 -19.99
CA GLU A 204 6.31 -15.81 -19.61
C GLU A 204 6.78 -15.68 -18.15
N LEU A 205 6.17 -16.42 -17.21
CA LEU A 205 6.65 -16.47 -15.81
C LEU A 205 8.09 -16.96 -15.70
N THR A 206 8.45 -17.98 -16.50
CA THR A 206 9.81 -18.51 -16.55
C THR A 206 10.79 -17.48 -17.11
N ARG A 207 10.39 -16.74 -18.16
CA ARG A 207 11.16 -15.67 -18.77
C ARG A 207 11.43 -14.54 -17.78
N ILE A 208 10.40 -14.08 -17.07
CA ILE A 208 10.53 -13.04 -16.03
C ILE A 208 11.53 -13.50 -14.95
N ALA A 209 11.42 -14.75 -14.48
CA ALA A 209 12.35 -15.29 -13.49
C ALA A 209 13.83 -15.31 -13.94
N HIS A 210 14.08 -15.34 -15.25
CA HIS A 210 15.43 -15.25 -15.80
C HIS A 210 15.96 -13.81 -15.76
N CYS A 211 15.13 -12.84 -16.17
CA CYS A 211 15.52 -11.44 -16.35
C CYS A 211 15.69 -10.62 -15.07
N ILE A 212 15.21 -11.08 -13.90
CA ILE A 212 15.22 -10.28 -12.66
C ILE A 212 16.64 -9.89 -12.15
N ASP A 213 17.73 -10.39 -12.77
CA ASP A 213 19.13 -10.01 -12.43
C ASP A 213 19.92 -9.36 -13.58
N GLU A 214 19.32 -9.15 -14.76
CA GLU A 214 19.97 -8.47 -15.91
C GLU A 214 19.79 -6.94 -15.83
#